data_AF-A0A2V8F252-F1
#
_entry.id   AF-A0A2V8F252-F1
#
_cell.length_a   1.000
_cell.length_b   1.000
_cell.length_c   1.000
_cell.angle_alpha   90.00
_cell.angle_beta   90.00
_cell.angle_gamma   90.00
#
_symmetry.space_group_name_H-M   'P 1'
#
loop_
_entity.id
_entity.type
_entity.pdbx_description
1 polymer ?
#
loop_
_entity_poly.entity_id
_entity_poly.type
_entity_poly.pdbx_seq_one_letter_code
_entity_poly.pdbx_strand_id
1 'polypeptide(L)'
;MPTSPIIRARGISSWCRLPASNDLRRRIVVTIAAFGAIAAAACLAAPLVGTTPIALSRVFDRSIPFADNVDAQVFFIARLPRVLAALLVGSSLAVAGVVFQAFLRNPLASPDTLGLSTGATLGAVVVITFHID
;
A
#
# COMPACT_ATOMS: atom_id res chain seq x y z
N MET A 1 -55.67 31.50 -27.78
CA MET A 1 -55.22 31.48 -26.37
C MET A 1 -55.34 30.05 -25.83
N PRO A 2 -54.36 29.51 -25.12
CA PRO A 2 -52.93 29.38 -25.43
C PRO A 2 -52.57 27.92 -25.80
N THR A 3 -51.66 27.75 -26.76
CA THR A 3 -50.94 26.49 -27.02
C THR A 3 -49.57 26.59 -26.35
N SER A 4 -49.25 25.66 -25.44
CA SER A 4 -47.93 25.52 -24.82
C SER A 4 -47.73 24.07 -24.32
N PRO A 5 -46.50 23.65 -24.01
CA PRO A 5 -45.39 23.53 -24.95
C PRO A 5 -44.79 22.11 -24.96
N ILE A 6 -44.07 21.82 -26.03
CA ILE A 6 -43.22 20.64 -26.23
C ILE A 6 -42.13 20.62 -25.14
N ILE A 7 -42.30 19.78 -24.10
CA ILE A 7 -41.26 19.54 -23.10
C ILE A 7 -40.24 18.58 -23.71
N ARG A 8 -39.13 19.19 -24.14
CA ARG A 8 -37.98 18.54 -24.75
C ARG A 8 -37.24 17.71 -23.69
N ALA A 9 -37.35 16.39 -23.75
CA ALA A 9 -36.52 15.45 -23.00
C ALA A 9 -35.05 15.52 -23.46
N ARG A 10 -34.34 16.58 -23.07
CA ARG A 10 -32.89 16.74 -23.24
C ARG A 10 -32.26 16.72 -21.85
N GLY A 11 -31.86 15.54 -21.36
CA GLY A 11 -31.13 15.51 -20.08
C GLY A 11 -30.69 14.14 -19.57
N ILE A 12 -31.28 13.04 -20.06
CA ILE A 12 -31.06 11.72 -19.47
C ILE A 12 -29.91 10.95 -20.17
N SER A 13 -29.55 11.33 -21.41
CA SER A 13 -28.54 10.61 -22.20
C SER A 13 -27.08 10.88 -21.80
N SER A 14 -26.80 11.89 -20.96
CA SER A 14 -25.44 12.14 -20.45
C SER A 14 -25.05 11.26 -19.27
N TRP A 15 -26.05 10.73 -18.54
CA TRP A 15 -25.84 9.92 -17.33
C TRP A 15 -25.60 8.43 -17.64
N CYS A 16 -26.01 7.98 -18.83
CA CYS A 16 -25.85 6.60 -19.28
C CYS A 16 -24.82 6.49 -20.42
N ARG A 17 -23.73 7.26 -20.35
CA ARG A 17 -22.53 6.97 -21.15
C ARG A 17 -21.63 6.06 -20.32
N LEU A 18 -21.89 4.76 -20.41
CA LEU A 18 -20.93 3.74 -20.00
C LEU A 18 -19.62 4.05 -20.74
N PRO A 19 -18.50 4.33 -20.04
CA PRO A 19 -17.21 4.54 -20.70
C PRO A 19 -16.93 3.33 -21.59
N ALA A 20 -16.42 3.57 -22.80
CA ALA A 20 -16.05 2.47 -23.69
C ALA A 20 -15.12 1.50 -22.93
N SER A 21 -15.29 0.19 -23.13
CA SER A 21 -14.56 -0.86 -22.39
C SER A 21 -13.05 -0.64 -22.36
N ASN A 22 -12.50 -0.08 -23.44
CA ASN A 22 -11.09 0.29 -23.58
C ASN A 22 -10.65 1.43 -22.65
N ASP A 23 -11.51 2.42 -22.39
CA ASP A 23 -11.20 3.55 -21.51
C ASP A 23 -11.16 3.12 -20.04
N LEU A 24 -12.07 2.24 -19.63
CA LEU A 24 -12.08 1.69 -18.28
C LEU A 24 -10.87 0.78 -18.04
N ARG A 25 -10.59 -0.14 -18.97
CA ARG A 25 -9.42 -1.02 -18.88
C ARG A 25 -8.11 -0.22 -18.84
N ARG A 26 -7.99 0.81 -19.69
CA ARG A 26 -6.82 1.71 -19.70
C ARG A 26 -6.68 2.47 -18.39
N ARG A 27 -7.77 3.02 -17.84
CA ARG A 27 -7.76 3.71 -16.53
C ARG A 27 -7.30 2.77 -15.41
N ILE A 28 -7.86 1.57 -15.34
CA ILE A 28 -7.47 0.58 -14.32
C ILE A 28 -5.98 0.22 -14.44
N VAL A 29 -5.49 -0.08 -15.65
CA VAL A 29 -4.08 -0.43 -15.89
C VAL A 29 -3.16 0.73 -15.52
N VAL A 30 -3.50 1.96 -15.91
CA VAL A 30 -2.69 3.15 -15.58
C VAL A 30 -2.65 3.39 -14.07
N THR A 31 -3.78 3.25 -13.38
CA THR A 31 -3.82 3.41 -11.92
C THR A 31 -2.98 2.35 -11.20
N ILE A 32 -3.10 1.07 -11.60
CA ILE A 32 -2.29 -0.02 -11.03
C ILE A 32 -0.80 0.21 -11.31
N ALA A 33 -0.44 0.58 -12.54
CA ALA A 33 0.94 0.85 -12.91
C ALA A 33 1.52 2.04 -12.13
N ALA A 34 0.73 3.10 -11.93
CA ALA A 34 1.15 4.26 -11.16
C ALA A 34 1.42 3.92 -9.69
N PHE A 35 0.49 3.23 -9.01
CA PHE A 35 0.69 2.81 -7.63
C PHE A 35 1.83 1.80 -7.49
N GLY A 36 1.95 0.86 -8.44
CA GLY A 36 3.06 -0.10 -8.47
C GLY A 36 4.42 0.59 -8.65
N ALA A 37 4.51 1.59 -9.52
CA ALA A 37 5.72 2.37 -9.71
C ALA A 37 6.11 3.17 -8.46
N ILE A 38 5.13 3.78 -7.78
CA ILE A 38 5.35 4.49 -6.51
C ILE A 38 5.85 3.52 -5.43
N ALA A 39 5.23 2.35 -5.31
CA ALA A 39 5.65 1.33 -4.36
C ALA A 39 7.09 0.84 -4.64
N ALA A 40 7.44 0.60 -5.90
CA ALA A 40 8.79 0.22 -6.31
C ALA A 40 9.81 1.32 -5.99
N ALA A 41 9.49 2.58 -6.30
CA ALA A 41 10.33 3.72 -5.96
C ALA A 41 10.53 3.84 -4.44
N ALA A 42 9.48 3.64 -3.65
CA ALA A 42 9.57 3.64 -2.19
C ALA A 42 10.46 2.50 -1.66
N CYS A 43 10.40 1.31 -2.25
CA CYS A 43 11.25 0.18 -1.84
C CYS A 43 12.73 0.42 -2.15
N LEU A 44 13.03 1.16 -3.23
CA LEU A 44 14.40 1.53 -3.59
C LEU A 44 14.90 2.72 -2.76
N ALA A 45 14.02 3.67 -2.42
CA ALA A 45 14.35 4.85 -1.63
C ALA A 45 14.45 4.57 -0.12
N ALA A 46 13.63 3.68 0.42
CA ALA A 46 13.56 3.42 1.86
C ALA A 46 14.89 2.94 2.49
N PRO A 47 15.72 2.10 1.84
CA PRO A 47 17.05 1.75 2.35
C PRO A 47 18.04 2.94 2.34
N LEU A 48 17.83 3.89 1.43
CA LEU A 48 18.71 5.05 1.22
C LEU A 48 18.46 6.17 2.22
N VAL A 49 17.23 6.30 2.71
CA VAL A 49 16.84 7.34 3.68
C VAL A 49 17.23 6.89 5.08
N GLY A 50 18.20 7.57 5.69
CA GLY A 50 18.59 7.31 7.08
C GLY A 50 19.48 8.41 7.65
N THR A 51 19.65 8.38 8.97
CA THR A 51 20.39 9.40 9.75
C THR A 51 21.88 9.43 9.46
N THR A 52 22.44 8.33 8.94
CA THR A 52 23.78 8.27 8.37
C THR A 52 23.69 8.25 6.84
N PRO A 53 24.35 9.18 6.13
CA PRO A 53 24.43 9.15 4.68
C PRO A 53 25.29 7.96 4.26
N ILE A 54 24.64 6.87 3.83
CA ILE A 54 25.33 5.67 3.36
C ILE A 54 25.78 5.93 1.93
N ALA A 55 27.09 6.01 1.70
CA ALA A 55 27.63 6.00 0.35
C ALA A 55 27.43 4.61 -0.26
N LEU A 56 26.50 4.47 -1.22
CA LEU A 56 26.23 3.19 -1.92
C LEU A 56 27.50 2.56 -2.50
N SER A 57 28.45 3.41 -2.89
CA SER A 57 29.76 3.01 -3.38
C SER A 57 30.58 2.23 -2.35
N ARG A 58 30.46 2.52 -1.04
CA ARG A 58 31.15 1.81 0.05
C ARG A 58 30.46 0.50 0.43
N VAL A 59 29.13 0.40 0.25
CA VAL A 59 28.35 -0.83 0.55
C VAL A 59 28.60 -1.93 -0.48
N PHE A 60 28.81 -1.57 -1.75
CA PHE A 60 29.14 -2.50 -2.83
C PHE A 60 30.64 -2.67 -3.07
N ASP A 61 31.49 -1.98 -2.30
CA ASP A 61 32.94 -2.12 -2.42
C ASP A 61 33.38 -3.46 -1.84
N ARG A 62 33.57 -4.45 -2.73
CA ARG A 62 33.93 -5.82 -2.38
C ARG A 62 35.38 -5.95 -1.87
N SER A 63 36.12 -4.85 -1.84
CA SER A 63 37.49 -4.77 -1.33
C SER A 63 37.58 -4.70 0.19
N ILE A 64 36.49 -4.36 0.90
CA ILE A 64 36.48 -4.17 2.36
C ILE A 64 35.65 -5.27 3.05
N PRO A 65 36.17 -6.03 4.02
CA PRO A 65 35.44 -7.09 4.72
C PRO A 65 34.15 -6.60 5.40
N PHE A 66 33.06 -7.38 5.31
CA PHE A 66 31.76 -7.07 5.94
C PHE A 66 31.82 -6.92 7.48
N ALA A 67 32.87 -7.43 8.13
CA ALA A 67 33.07 -7.31 9.57
C ALA A 67 33.46 -5.88 10.00
N ASP A 68 34.20 -5.16 9.16
CA ASP A 68 34.69 -3.79 9.46
C ASP A 68 33.75 -2.70 8.93
N ASN A 69 32.85 -3.04 8.01
CA ASN A 69 31.88 -2.12 7.42
C ASN A 69 30.58 -2.04 8.22
N VAL A 70 30.56 -1.19 9.24
CA VAL A 70 29.36 -0.88 10.03
C VAL A 70 28.20 -0.41 9.14
N ASP A 71 28.48 0.34 8.07
CA ASP A 71 27.48 0.83 7.12
C ASP A 71 26.78 -0.31 6.35
N ALA A 72 27.54 -1.34 5.94
CA ALA A 72 27.00 -2.50 5.24
C ALA A 72 26.15 -3.36 6.19
N GLN A 73 26.59 -3.53 7.45
CA GLN A 73 25.83 -4.26 8.46
C GLN A 73 24.50 -3.56 8.76
N VAL A 74 24.48 -2.25 8.98
CA VAL A 74 23.24 -1.50 9.23
C VAL A 74 22.29 -1.60 8.04
N PHE A 75 22.82 -1.55 6.81
CA PHE A 75 22.02 -1.68 5.59
C PHE A 75 21.36 -3.06 5.48
N PHE A 76 22.14 -4.14 5.58
CA PHE A 76 21.64 -5.50 5.38
C PHE A 76 20.89 -6.09 6.58
N ILE A 77 21.27 -5.74 7.81
CA ILE A 77 20.71 -6.34 9.04
C ILE A 77 19.53 -5.55 9.59
N ALA A 78 19.50 -4.22 9.41
CA ALA A 78 18.43 -3.40 9.98
C ALA A 78 17.48 -2.83 8.91
N ARG A 79 18.01 -2.23 7.83
CA ARG A 79 17.18 -1.50 6.86
C ARG A 79 16.47 -2.45 5.89
N LEU A 80 17.20 -3.38 5.28
CA LEU A 80 16.65 -4.33 4.32
C LEU A 80 15.50 -5.18 4.90
N PRO A 81 15.64 -5.86 6.07
CA PRO A 81 14.53 -6.61 6.64
C PRO A 81 13.34 -5.75 7.02
N ARG A 82 13.55 -4.48 7.42
CA ARG A 82 12.46 -3.55 7.72
C ARG A 82 11.64 -3.19 6.47
N VAL A 83 12.30 -2.97 5.33
CA VAL A 83 11.60 -2.70 4.06
C VAL A 83 10.81 -3.92 3.60
N LEU A 84 11.39 -5.12 3.72
CA LEU A 84 10.69 -6.38 3.42
C LEU A 84 9.48 -6.59 4.34
N ALA A 85 9.63 -6.37 5.65
CA ALA A 85 8.53 -6.47 6.59
C ALA A 85 7.42 -5.46 6.26
N ALA A 86 7.75 -4.21 5.93
CA ALA A 86 6.78 -3.20 5.53
C ALA A 86 6.00 -3.59 4.25
N LEU A 87 6.70 -4.15 3.25
CA LEU A 87 6.07 -4.69 2.03
C LEU A 87 5.10 -5.84 2.34
N LEU A 88 5.54 -6.80 3.15
CA LEU A 88 4.74 -7.98 3.50
C LEU A 88 3.50 -7.59 4.32
N VAL A 89 3.67 -6.73 5.33
CA VAL A 89 2.57 -6.26 6.18
C VAL A 89 1.61 -5.41 5.37
N GLY A 90 2.11 -4.44 4.59
CA GLY A 90 1.29 -3.56 3.76
C GLY A 90 0.48 -4.29 2.69
N SER A 91 1.10 -5.25 1.99
CA SER A 91 0.40 -6.08 1.00
C SER A 91 -0.66 -6.98 1.64
N SER A 92 -0.37 -7.57 2.79
CA SER A 92 -1.31 -8.40 3.55
C SER A 92 -2.53 -7.59 4.02
N LEU A 93 -2.32 -6.38 4.53
CA LEU A 93 -3.38 -5.44 4.91
C LEU A 93 -4.25 -5.03 3.71
N ALA A 94 -3.63 -4.74 2.56
CA ALA A 94 -4.34 -4.40 1.34
C ALA A 94 -5.23 -5.56 0.85
N VAL A 95 -4.69 -6.78 0.84
CA VAL A 95 -5.45 -7.99 0.46
C VAL A 95 -6.60 -8.24 1.43
N ALA A 96 -6.33 -8.18 2.74
CA ALA A 96 -7.37 -8.33 3.76
C ALA A 96 -8.50 -7.30 3.55
N GLY A 97 -8.16 -6.03 3.32
CA GLY A 97 -9.14 -4.97 3.04
C GLY A 97 -10.03 -5.27 1.84
N VAL A 98 -9.46 -5.70 0.71
CA VAL A 98 -10.23 -6.06 -0.50
C VAL A 98 -11.13 -7.27 -0.24
N VAL A 99 -10.64 -8.29 0.47
CA VAL A 99 -11.43 -9.47 0.82
C VAL A 99 -12.61 -9.10 1.72
N PHE A 100 -12.42 -8.22 2.71
CA PHE A 100 -13.50 -7.76 3.58
C PHE A 100 -14.52 -6.89 2.85
N GLN A 101 -14.07 -5.99 1.98
CA GLN A 101 -14.96 -5.19 1.12
C GLN A 101 -15.82 -6.10 0.23
N ALA A 102 -15.26 -7.20 -0.29
CA ALA A 102 -15.98 -8.18 -1.08
C ALA A 102 -16.96 -9.02 -0.24
N PHE A 103 -16.56 -9.45 0.95
CA PHE A 103 -17.38 -10.28 1.83
C PHE A 103 -18.61 -9.54 2.35
N LEU A 104 -18.42 -8.29 2.80
CA LEU A 104 -19.49 -7.44 3.31
C LEU A 104 -20.30 -6.77 2.19
N ARG A 105 -19.84 -6.88 0.92
CA ARG A 105 -20.38 -6.16 -0.24
C ARG A 105 -20.58 -4.67 0.03
N ASN A 106 -19.73 -4.12 0.91
CA ASN A 106 -19.79 -2.74 1.35
C ASN A 106 -18.41 -2.11 1.17
N PRO A 107 -18.25 -1.21 0.18
CA PRO A 107 -16.97 -0.56 -0.10
C PRO A 107 -16.49 0.38 1.01
N LEU A 108 -17.29 0.62 2.06
CA LEU A 108 -16.92 1.43 3.24
C LEU A 108 -16.47 0.59 4.45
N ALA A 109 -16.56 -0.75 4.38
CA ALA A 109 -16.17 -1.60 5.49
C ALA A 109 -14.64 -1.80 5.53
N SER A 110 -14.03 -1.63 6.70
CA SER A 110 -12.60 -1.83 6.94
C SER A 110 -12.33 -3.06 7.83
N PRO A 111 -11.19 -3.75 7.67
CA PRO A 111 -10.81 -4.92 8.48
C PRO A 111 -10.77 -4.66 10.00
N ASP A 112 -10.61 -3.40 10.41
CA ASP A 112 -10.47 -3.01 11.82
C ASP A 112 -11.73 -3.25 12.65
N THR A 113 -12.91 -3.32 12.02
CA THR A 113 -14.19 -3.41 12.73
C THR A 113 -14.46 -4.78 13.38
N LEU A 114 -13.66 -5.81 13.05
CA LEU A 114 -13.82 -7.18 13.57
C LEU A 114 -13.07 -7.44 14.89
N GLY A 115 -12.38 -6.44 15.44
CA GLY A 115 -11.66 -6.57 16.72
C GLY A 115 -10.30 -7.30 16.63
N LEU A 116 -9.81 -7.60 15.42
CA LEU A 116 -8.50 -8.24 15.20
C LEU A 116 -7.35 -7.37 15.74
N SER A 117 -7.41 -6.05 15.56
CA SER A 117 -6.41 -5.10 16.08
C SER A 117 -6.40 -5.04 17.61
N THR A 118 -7.60 -5.03 18.22
CA THR A 118 -7.75 -5.06 19.68
C THR A 118 -7.23 -6.37 20.27
N GLY A 119 -7.51 -7.52 19.64
CA GLY A 119 -6.98 -8.82 20.05
C GLY A 119 -5.46 -8.91 19.97
N ALA A 120 -4.84 -8.42 18.89
CA ALA A 120 -3.39 -8.36 18.75
C ALA A 120 -2.73 -7.48 19.84
N THR A 121 -3.35 -6.34 20.16
CA THR A 121 -2.88 -5.43 21.20
C THR A 121 -2.95 -6.08 22.58
N LEU A 122 -4.06 -6.77 22.89
CA LEU A 122 -4.21 -7.53 24.14
C LEU A 122 -3.14 -8.62 24.25
N GLY A 123 -2.90 -9.39 23.19
CA GLY A 123 -1.83 -10.40 23.15
C GLY A 123 -0.44 -9.82 23.42
N ALA A 124 -0.11 -8.70 22.78
CA ALA A 124 1.16 -7.99 23.01
C ALA A 124 1.32 -7.54 24.47
N VAL A 125 0.28 -6.97 25.06
CA VAL A 125 0.29 -6.55 26.48
C VAL A 125 0.46 -7.73 27.41
N VAL A 126 -0.18 -8.87 27.13
CA VAL A 126 -0.02 -10.10 27.91
C VAL A 126 1.44 -10.56 27.88
N VAL A 127 2.05 -10.67 26.70
CA VAL A 127 3.47 -11.08 26.56
C VAL A 127 4.40 -10.15 27.35
N ILE A 128 4.23 -8.83 27.20
CA ILE A 128 5.04 -7.82 27.89
C ILE A 128 4.86 -7.90 29.42
N THR A 129 3.62 -8.04 29.88
CA THR A 129 3.27 -8.02 31.30
C THR A 129 3.75 -9.27 32.02
N PHE A 130 3.61 -10.43 31.39
CA PHE A 130 4.03 -11.71 31.97
C PHE A 130 5.50 -12.04 31.70
N HIS A 131 6.25 -11.18 30.99
CA HIS A 131 7.66 -11.39 30.64
C HIS A 131 7.90 -12.76 30.00
N ILE A 132 7.06 -13.10 29.04
CA ILE A 132 7.21 -14.34 28.27
C ILE A 132 8.25 -14.02 27.18
N ASP A 133 9.51 -14.36 27.45
CA ASP A 133 10.64 -14.23 26.52
C ASP A 133 10.47 -15.13 25.27
#